data_AF-A0A3B0RS12-F1
#
_entry.id   AF-A0A3B0RS12-F1
#
_cell.length_a   1.000
_cell.length_b   1.000
_cell.length_c   1.000
_cell.angle_alpha   90.00
_cell.angle_beta   90.00
_cell.angle_gamma   90.00
#
_symmetry.space_group_name_H-M   'P 1'
#
loop_
_entity.id
_entity.type
_entity.pdbx_description
1 polymer ?
#
loop_
_entity_poly.entity_id
_entity_poly.type
_entity_poly.pdbx_seq_one_letter_code
_entity_poly.pdbx_strand_id
1 'polypeptide(L)'
;MAKRATAKHDTDLFSDYTAKDIEVLEGLEPVRKRPGMYIGGADEKGMHHLFAEVLDNAMDEAVAGYASRIEVELFEDGYLQVTDNGRGVPVDPHPKFKKKSALEVIMTTLHAGGKFDGKAYVTSGGLHGVGVS
;
A
#
# COMPACT_ATOMS: atom_id res chain seq x y z
N MET A 1 62.27 28.19 -26.15
CA MET A 1 61.79 27.22 -25.13
C MET A 1 60.77 27.92 -24.25
N ALA A 2 59.49 27.68 -24.47
CA ALA A 2 58.44 27.91 -23.47
C ALA A 2 57.27 26.98 -23.82
N LYS A 3 57.26 25.77 -23.25
CA LYS A 3 56.13 24.85 -23.34
C LYS A 3 54.96 25.48 -22.59
N ARG A 4 53.90 25.83 -23.32
CA ARG A 4 52.62 26.23 -22.72
C ARG A 4 52.04 24.98 -22.05
N ALA A 5 51.99 24.98 -20.74
CA ALA A 5 51.36 23.90 -19.98
C ALA A 5 49.84 23.94 -20.29
N THR A 6 49.34 22.86 -20.87
CA THR A 6 47.90 22.63 -21.01
C THR A 6 47.34 22.38 -19.61
N ALA A 7 46.47 23.26 -19.14
CA ALA A 7 45.68 23.02 -17.94
C ALA A 7 44.90 21.71 -18.14
N LYS A 8 45.15 20.72 -17.28
CA LYS A 8 44.29 19.55 -17.16
C LYS A 8 42.92 20.08 -16.73
N HIS A 9 41.93 19.89 -17.60
CA HIS A 9 40.55 20.04 -17.18
C HIS A 9 40.28 18.94 -16.14
N ASP A 10 40.03 19.34 -14.89
CA ASP A 10 39.45 18.47 -13.86
C ASP A 10 38.00 18.17 -14.25
N THR A 11 37.82 17.35 -15.28
CA THR A 11 36.52 16.79 -15.69
C THR A 11 36.52 15.32 -15.29
N ASP A 12 36.45 15.04 -13.99
CA ASP A 12 36.26 13.67 -13.50
C ASP A 12 35.53 13.65 -12.15
N LEU A 13 34.41 14.37 -12.07
CA LEU A 13 33.51 14.35 -10.90
C LEU A 13 32.05 14.06 -11.25
N PHE A 14 31.75 13.66 -12.49
CA PHE A 14 30.47 13.05 -12.80
C PHE A 14 30.66 11.54 -12.70
N SER A 15 30.27 10.96 -11.56
CA SER A 15 29.96 9.53 -11.51
C SER A 15 28.99 9.26 -12.66
N ASP A 16 29.36 8.40 -13.60
CA ASP A 16 28.49 8.06 -14.73
C ASP A 16 27.14 7.57 -14.20
N TYR A 17 26.09 8.37 -14.41
CA TYR A 17 24.71 7.98 -14.11
C TYR A 17 24.18 7.13 -15.25
N THR A 18 23.89 5.87 -14.94
CA THR A 18 23.55 4.84 -15.93
C THR A 18 22.23 4.15 -15.57
N ALA A 19 21.76 3.27 -16.46
CA ALA A 19 20.58 2.45 -16.20
C ALA A 19 20.68 1.60 -14.91
N LYS A 20 21.89 1.31 -14.41
CA LYS A 20 22.11 0.52 -13.19
C LYS A 20 21.76 1.29 -11.92
N ASP A 21 21.71 2.62 -12.00
CA ASP A 21 21.38 3.50 -10.87
C ASP A 21 19.86 3.70 -10.72
N ILE A 22 19.06 3.14 -11.64
CA ILE A 22 17.60 3.13 -11.56
C ILE A 22 17.15 1.95 -10.70
N GLU A 23 16.67 2.25 -9.51
CA GLU A 23 16.09 1.26 -8.60
C GLU A 23 14.59 1.09 -8.87
N VAL A 24 14.14 -0.17 -8.95
CA VAL A 24 12.72 -0.53 -9.02
C VAL A 24 12.36 -1.18 -7.69
N LEU A 25 11.41 -0.58 -6.97
CA LEU A 25 10.88 -1.11 -5.72
C LEU A 25 9.67 -2.00 -6.02
N GLU A 26 9.70 -3.26 -5.57
CA GLU A 26 8.67 -4.26 -5.89
C GLU A 26 7.72 -4.53 -4.72
N GLY A 27 6.51 -4.97 -5.04
CA GLY A 27 5.48 -5.32 -4.04
C GLY A 27 5.20 -4.16 -3.08
N LEU A 28 5.45 -4.39 -1.79
CA LEU A 28 5.21 -3.43 -0.70
C LEU A 28 6.48 -2.67 -0.26
N GLU A 29 7.59 -2.81 -0.98
CA GLU A 29 8.80 -2.03 -0.71
C GLU A 29 8.59 -0.51 -0.84
N PRO A 30 7.84 0.02 -1.84
CA PRO A 30 7.57 1.46 -1.92
C PRO A 30 6.88 2.02 -0.67
N VAL A 31 5.91 1.28 -0.11
CA VAL A 31 5.16 1.66 1.10
C VAL A 31 6.10 1.80 2.28
N ARG A 32 6.94 0.78 2.52
CA ARG A 32 7.90 0.76 3.63
C ARG A 32 8.98 1.82 3.48
N LYS A 33 9.43 2.08 2.25
CA LYS A 33 10.48 3.07 1.96
C LYS A 33 9.98 4.51 2.03
N ARG A 34 8.68 4.73 1.75
CA ARG A 34 8.05 6.06 1.64
C ARG A 34 6.65 6.07 2.26
N PRO A 35 6.50 5.78 3.57
CA PRO A 35 5.20 5.65 4.22
C PRO A 35 4.35 6.93 4.16
N GLY A 36 5.00 8.10 4.13
CA GLY A 36 4.30 9.39 4.03
C GLY A 36 3.41 9.54 2.77
N MET A 37 3.72 8.82 1.69
CA MET A 37 2.90 8.83 0.47
C MET A 37 1.60 8.02 0.62
N TYR A 38 1.56 7.07 1.55
CA TYR A 38 0.46 6.13 1.72
C TYR A 38 -0.36 6.41 2.97
N ILE A 39 0.30 6.65 4.11
CA ILE A 39 -0.35 6.81 5.42
C ILE A 39 -0.13 8.20 6.03
N GLY A 40 0.39 9.16 5.26
CA GLY A 40 0.58 10.55 5.68
C GLY A 40 1.74 10.81 6.66
N GLY A 41 2.40 9.76 7.17
CA GLY A 41 3.56 9.88 8.06
C GLY A 41 3.80 8.60 8.86
N ALA A 42 4.84 8.60 9.70
CA ALA A 42 5.13 7.53 10.66
C ALA A 42 4.98 8.03 12.11
N ASP A 43 4.04 8.95 12.32
CA ASP A 43 3.67 9.49 13.62
C ASP A 43 2.31 8.91 14.09
N GLU A 44 1.78 9.44 15.18
CA GLU A 44 0.49 9.02 15.75
C GLU A 44 -0.66 9.14 14.75
N LYS A 45 -0.65 10.16 13.87
CA LYS A 45 -1.68 10.30 12.83
C LYS A 45 -1.59 9.17 11.82
N GLY A 46 -0.38 8.81 11.41
CA GLY A 46 -0.15 7.64 10.55
C GLY A 46 -0.63 6.35 11.19
N MET A 47 -0.42 6.16 12.50
CA MET A 47 -0.94 5.00 13.23
C MET A 47 -2.47 4.94 13.24
N HIS A 48 -3.15 6.06 13.50
CA HIS A 48 -4.62 6.11 13.41
C HIS A 48 -5.13 5.93 11.98
N HIS A 49 -4.34 6.32 10.97
CA HIS A 49 -4.68 6.09 9.56
C HIS A 49 -4.67 4.60 9.21
N LEU A 50 -3.69 3.84 9.71
CA LEU A 50 -3.66 2.38 9.54
C LEU A 50 -4.93 1.72 10.10
N PHE A 51 -5.37 2.16 11.28
CA PHE A 51 -6.64 1.72 11.85
C PHE A 51 -7.83 2.10 10.98
N ALA A 52 -7.91 3.36 10.55
CA ALA A 52 -9.00 3.88 9.74
C ALA A 52 -9.17 3.08 8.44
N GLU A 53 -8.07 2.72 7.76
CA GLU A 53 -8.13 1.92 6.53
C GLU A 53 -8.76 0.53 6.73
N VAL A 54 -8.52 -0.12 7.87
CA VAL A 54 -9.18 -1.40 8.18
C VAL A 54 -10.65 -1.18 8.56
N LEU A 55 -10.94 -0.17 9.38
CA LEU A 55 -12.30 0.18 9.79
C LEU A 55 -13.18 0.56 8.59
N ASP A 56 -12.66 1.35 7.65
CA ASP A 56 -13.38 1.81 6.46
C ASP A 56 -13.75 0.63 5.56
N ASN A 57 -12.90 -0.40 5.48
CA ASN A 57 -13.25 -1.62 4.76
C ASN A 57 -14.42 -2.37 5.42
N ALA A 58 -14.48 -2.45 6.75
CA ALA A 58 -15.62 -3.01 7.49
C ALA A 58 -16.88 -2.14 7.32
N MET A 59 -16.74 -0.81 7.35
CA MET A 59 -17.83 0.13 7.11
C MET A 59 -18.41 0.00 5.70
N ASP A 60 -17.59 -0.26 4.69
CA ASP A 60 -18.06 -0.48 3.32
C ASP A 60 -18.96 -1.74 3.22
N GLU A 61 -18.71 -2.80 4.00
CA GLU A 61 -19.63 -3.93 4.12
C GLU A 61 -20.96 -3.54 4.77
N ALA A 62 -20.91 -2.67 5.78
CA ALA A 62 -22.12 -2.18 6.46
C ALA A 62 -22.96 -1.27 5.55
N VAL A 63 -22.32 -0.35 4.83
CA VAL A 63 -22.97 0.54 3.86
C VAL A 63 -23.61 -0.24 2.71
N ALA A 64 -22.95 -1.32 2.28
CA ALA A 64 -23.50 -2.24 1.27
C ALA A 64 -24.60 -3.17 1.82
N GLY A 65 -24.91 -3.10 3.13
CA GLY A 65 -25.98 -3.85 3.78
C GLY A 65 -25.62 -5.29 4.15
N TYR A 66 -24.34 -5.66 4.14
CA TYR A 66 -23.87 -7.01 4.46
C TYR A 66 -23.39 -7.17 5.90
N ALA A 67 -22.85 -6.11 6.51
CA ALA A 67 -22.49 -6.10 7.92
C ALA A 67 -23.51 -5.32 8.75
N SER A 68 -23.74 -5.78 9.98
CA SER A 68 -24.60 -5.12 10.97
C SER A 68 -23.91 -4.88 12.31
N ARG A 69 -22.71 -5.46 12.50
CA ARG A 69 -21.88 -5.32 13.68
C ARG A 69 -20.42 -5.16 13.26
N ILE A 70 -19.77 -4.17 13.83
CA ILE A 70 -18.32 -3.97 13.76
C ILE A 70 -17.84 -3.81 15.20
N GLU A 71 -16.79 -4.53 15.55
CA GLU A 71 -16.16 -4.52 16.86
C GLU A 71 -14.72 -4.06 16.73
N VAL A 72 -14.28 -3.23 17.67
CA VAL A 72 -12.92 -2.71 17.72
C VAL A 72 -12.36 -2.98 19.11
N GLU A 73 -11.19 -3.62 19.16
CA GLU A 73 -10.51 -3.98 20.40
C GLU A 73 -9.05 -3.55 20.33
N LEU A 74 -8.57 -2.86 21.37
CA LEU A 74 -7.16 -2.54 21.59
C LEU A 74 -6.66 -3.43 22.74
N PHE A 75 -5.73 -4.32 22.42
CA PHE A 75 -5.12 -5.23 23.38
C PHE A 75 -4.01 -4.53 24.19
N GLU A 76 -3.72 -5.05 25.39
CA GLU A 76 -2.73 -4.48 26.31
C GLU A 76 -1.31 -4.46 25.74
N ASP A 77 -1.00 -5.36 24.82
CA ASP A 77 0.29 -5.47 24.11
C ASP A 77 0.38 -4.59 22.86
N GLY A 78 -0.64 -3.75 22.61
CA GLY A 78 -0.65 -2.74 21.56
C GLY A 78 -1.16 -3.22 20.20
N TYR A 79 -1.72 -4.44 20.10
CA TYR A 79 -2.44 -4.85 18.90
C TYR A 79 -3.83 -4.21 18.86
N LEU A 80 -4.26 -3.85 17.65
CA LEU A 80 -5.60 -3.35 17.39
C LEU A 80 -6.30 -4.32 16.44
N GLN A 81 -7.51 -4.73 16.79
CA GLN A 81 -8.34 -5.61 15.98
C GLN A 81 -9.63 -4.91 15.58
N VAL A 82 -10.02 -5.11 14.32
CA VAL A 82 -11.34 -4.77 13.79
C VAL A 82 -11.99 -6.07 13.34
N THR A 83 -13.23 -6.31 13.77
CA THR A 83 -14.00 -7.50 13.41
C THR A 83 -15.36 -7.07 12.89
N ASP A 84 -15.73 -7.52 11.70
CA ASP A 84 -17.06 -7.33 11.14
C ASP A 84 -17.75 -8.67 10.86
N ASN A 85 -19.07 -8.62 10.67
CA ASN A 85 -19.88 -9.77 10.25
C ASN A 85 -20.36 -9.66 8.80
N GLY A 86 -19.59 -8.98 7.94
CA GLY A 86 -19.87 -8.84 6.52
C GLY A 86 -19.66 -10.14 5.75
N ARG A 87 -19.54 -10.03 4.42
CA ARG A 87 -19.34 -11.19 3.54
C ARG A 87 -18.01 -11.90 3.75
N GLY A 88 -17.02 -11.20 4.30
CA GLY A 88 -15.64 -11.63 4.40
C GLY A 88 -14.84 -11.39 3.12
N VAL A 89 -13.52 -11.31 3.28
CA VAL A 89 -12.59 -11.18 2.14
C VAL A 89 -12.55 -12.51 1.37
N PRO A 90 -12.67 -12.52 0.03
CA PRO A 90 -12.58 -13.75 -0.75
C PRO A 90 -11.25 -14.48 -0.53
N VAL A 91 -11.31 -15.78 -0.27
CA VAL A 91 -10.11 -16.62 0.01
C VAL A 91 -9.79 -17.60 -1.12
N ASP A 92 -10.64 -17.69 -2.14
CA ASP A 92 -10.41 -18.54 -3.30
C ASP A 92 -9.21 -18.09 -4.15
N PRO A 93 -8.58 -18.99 -4.94
CA PRO A 93 -7.51 -18.63 -5.84
C PRO A 93 -7.89 -17.52 -6.83
N HIS A 94 -7.06 -16.48 -6.94
CA HIS A 94 -7.34 -15.36 -7.81
C HIS A 94 -7.23 -15.76 -9.30
N PRO A 95 -8.17 -15.37 -10.19
CA PRO A 95 -8.16 -15.81 -11.59
C PRO A 95 -6.88 -15.49 -12.37
N LYS A 96 -6.23 -14.35 -12.08
CA LYS A 96 -4.93 -13.97 -12.68
C LYS A 96 -3.73 -14.56 -11.95
N PHE A 97 -3.86 -14.86 -10.65
CA PHE A 97 -2.77 -15.36 -9.81
C PHE A 97 -3.14 -16.71 -9.24
N LYS A 98 -3.12 -17.75 -10.08
CA LYS A 98 -3.67 -19.09 -9.76
C LYS A 98 -3.06 -19.76 -8.52
N LYS A 99 -1.87 -19.33 -8.10
CA LYS A 99 -1.15 -19.86 -6.92
C LYS A 99 -1.40 -19.05 -5.65
N LYS A 100 -2.14 -17.94 -5.72
CA LYS A 100 -2.42 -17.03 -4.61
C LYS A 100 -3.93 -16.95 -4.38
N SER A 101 -4.35 -16.89 -3.12
CA SER A 101 -5.74 -16.53 -2.79
C SER A 101 -6.02 -15.06 -3.15
N ALA A 102 -7.29 -14.71 -3.35
CA ALA A 102 -7.69 -13.31 -3.48
C ALA A 102 -7.30 -12.50 -2.23
N LEU A 103 -7.41 -13.08 -1.04
CA LEU A 103 -6.88 -12.51 0.21
C LEU A 103 -5.40 -12.16 0.10
N GLU A 104 -4.54 -13.09 -0.33
CA GLU A 104 -3.11 -12.82 -0.48
C GLU A 104 -2.85 -11.72 -1.52
N VAL A 105 -3.58 -11.73 -2.63
CA VAL A 105 -3.45 -10.69 -3.67
C VAL A 105 -3.78 -9.31 -3.11
N ILE A 106 -4.89 -9.17 -2.38
CA ILE A 106 -5.31 -7.91 -1.75
C ILE A 106 -4.28 -7.45 -0.71
N MET A 107 -3.71 -8.35 0.08
CA MET A 107 -2.77 -8.02 1.15
C MET A 107 -1.34 -7.76 0.66
N THR A 108 -0.99 -8.12 -0.59
CA THR A 108 0.42 -8.07 -1.06
C THR A 108 0.64 -7.33 -2.36
N THR A 109 -0.43 -6.82 -2.98
CA THR A 109 -0.36 -6.14 -4.28
C THR A 109 -1.07 -4.80 -4.19
N LEU A 110 -0.32 -3.71 -4.39
CA LEU A 110 -0.90 -2.38 -4.53
C LEU A 110 -1.86 -2.33 -5.72
N HIS A 111 -2.93 -1.54 -5.59
CA HIS A 111 -3.97 -1.36 -6.58
C HIS A 111 -4.73 -2.65 -6.91
N ALA A 112 -4.95 -3.49 -5.89
CA ALA A 112 -5.81 -4.67 -5.97
C ALA A 112 -7.04 -4.52 -5.05
N GLY A 113 -8.23 -4.76 -5.60
CA GLY A 113 -9.46 -4.64 -4.83
C GLY A 113 -10.73 -4.82 -5.68
N GLY A 114 -11.87 -4.95 -5.00
CA GLY A 114 -13.19 -5.10 -5.64
C GLY A 114 -13.96 -3.79 -5.85
N LYS A 115 -13.35 -2.64 -5.51
CA LYS A 115 -14.04 -1.33 -5.44
C LYS A 115 -13.83 -0.44 -6.68
N PHE A 116 -13.37 -1.01 -7.79
CA PHE A 116 -13.02 -0.24 -8.99
C PHE A 116 -14.16 0.01 -9.98
N ASP A 117 -15.20 -0.83 -9.98
CA ASP A 117 -16.25 -0.82 -11.02
C ASP A 117 -17.68 -0.65 -10.48
N GLY A 118 -17.83 -0.40 -9.18
CA GLY A 118 -19.12 -0.16 -8.53
C GLY A 118 -20.02 -1.40 -8.41
N LYS A 119 -19.59 -2.59 -8.85
CA LYS A 119 -20.44 -3.79 -8.83
C LYS A 119 -20.51 -4.45 -7.46
N ALA A 120 -19.35 -4.56 -6.78
CA ALA A 120 -19.28 -5.19 -5.47
C ALA A 120 -19.73 -4.24 -4.34
N TYR A 121 -19.51 -2.93 -4.55
CA TYR A 121 -19.90 -1.84 -3.66
C TYR A 121 -20.43 -0.68 -4.52
N VAL A 122 -21.71 -0.35 -4.36
CA VAL A 122 -22.35 0.76 -5.11
C VAL A 122 -21.84 2.12 -4.60
N THR A 123 -21.49 2.19 -3.33
CA THR A 123 -20.82 3.34 -2.69
C THR A 123 -19.81 2.78 -1.71
N SER A 124 -18.58 3.29 -1.76
CA SER A 124 -17.50 2.91 -0.82
C SER A 124 -16.57 4.09 -0.57
N GLY A 125 -16.00 4.15 0.63
CA GLY A 125 -14.95 5.12 0.97
C GLY A 125 -13.60 4.74 0.32
N GLY A 126 -13.27 3.45 0.31
CA GLY A 126 -12.04 2.95 -0.31
C GLY A 126 -12.16 2.81 -1.83
N LEU A 127 -11.24 3.42 -2.59
CA LEU A 127 -11.25 3.38 -4.06
C LEU A 127 -9.90 3.02 -4.70
N HIS A 128 -8.80 3.14 -3.96
CA HIS A 128 -7.45 3.04 -4.53
C HIS A 128 -6.91 1.60 -4.58
N GLY A 129 -7.46 0.69 -3.78
CA GLY A 129 -6.98 -0.70 -3.66
C GLY A 129 -5.59 -0.80 -3.03
N VAL A 130 -5.27 0.05 -2.05
CA VAL A 130 -3.96 0.08 -1.37
C VAL A 130 -4.05 0.15 0.16
N GLY A 131 -5.22 0.43 0.74
CA GLY A 131 -5.33 0.79 2.14
C GLY A 131 -4.93 -0.32 3.13
N VAL A 132 -5.26 -1.56 2.81
CA VAL A 132 -5.01 -2.73 3.69
C VAL A 132 -3.66 -3.41 3.43
N SER A 133 -2.99 -3.06 2.33
CA SER A 133 -1.76 -3.72 1.83
C SER A 133 -0.48 -3.01 2.25
#